data_AF-A0A6N7DY92-F1
#
_entry.id   AF-A0A6N7DY92-F1
#
_cell.length_a   1.000
_cell.length_b   1.000
_cell.length_c   1.000
_cell.angle_alpha   90.00
_cell.angle_beta   90.00
_cell.angle_gamma   90.00
#
_symmetry.space_group_name_H-M   'P 1'
#
loop_
_entity.id
_entity.type
_entity.pdbx_description
1 polymer ?
#
loop_
_entity_poly.entity_id
_entity_poly.type
_entity_poly.pdbx_seq_one_letter_code
_entity_poly.pdbx_strand_id
1 'polypeptide(L)'
;MSQPELDYNQKRQARTPHNIFNLNVILVHLFAVVILFELNLIHWFWVIPVISLSIMLLQYFYWKSLLAKLKFDLASHWYVAANWSLAVRHNRIVFIAYLVCGSIFLIGYTISNSMTSDPNMSNIEMMIFLYLSSNLMLLTLVITFVLSSGAIWHTNKGEITRVLEKIKAGLEPSNSI
;
A
#
# COMPACT_ATOMS: atom_id res chain seq x y z
N MET A 1 -26.79 -4.39 -18.31
CA MET A 1 -26.05 -5.04 -17.21
C MET A 1 -26.80 -4.76 -15.92
N SER A 2 -27.55 -5.74 -15.41
CA SER A 2 -28.22 -5.64 -14.11
C SER A 2 -27.16 -5.54 -13.01
N GLN A 3 -27.23 -4.50 -12.18
CA GLN A 3 -26.36 -4.38 -11.02
C GLN A 3 -26.67 -5.56 -10.08
N PRO A 4 -25.68 -6.34 -9.64
CA PRO A 4 -25.92 -7.35 -8.62
C PRO A 4 -26.40 -6.64 -7.36
N GLU A 5 -27.52 -7.11 -6.80
CA GLU A 5 -28.05 -6.63 -5.54
C GLU A 5 -27.10 -7.09 -4.42
N LEU A 6 -26.05 -6.29 -4.17
CA LEU A 6 -25.02 -6.59 -3.18
C LEU A 6 -25.54 -6.26 -1.78
N ASP A 7 -25.45 -7.25 -0.88
CA ASP A 7 -25.78 -7.08 0.53
C ASP A 7 -24.92 -5.99 1.17
N TYR A 8 -25.50 -5.26 2.13
CA TYR A 8 -24.82 -4.19 2.85
C TYR A 8 -23.52 -4.67 3.51
N ASN A 9 -23.49 -5.91 4.01
CA ASN A 9 -22.29 -6.50 4.60
C ASN A 9 -21.17 -6.72 3.57
N GLN A 10 -21.49 -7.10 2.34
CA GLN A 10 -20.51 -7.28 1.27
C GLN A 10 -19.90 -5.93 0.86
N LYS A 11 -20.72 -4.87 0.75
CA LYS A 11 -20.22 -3.51 0.48
C LYS A 11 -19.32 -3.00 1.61
N ARG A 12 -19.63 -3.30 2.87
CA ARG A 12 -18.82 -2.92 4.03
C ARG A 12 -17.46 -3.65 4.02
N GLN A 13 -17.46 -4.96 3.82
CA GLN A 13 -16.23 -5.76 3.78
C GLN A 13 -15.32 -5.43 2.59
N ALA A 14 -15.89 -5.00 1.47
CA ALA A 14 -15.13 -4.54 0.31
C ALA A 14 -14.40 -3.21 0.55
N ARG A 15 -14.88 -2.35 1.46
CA ARG A 15 -14.26 -1.06 1.81
C ARG A 15 -13.20 -1.15 2.91
N THR A 16 -13.34 -2.12 3.81
CA THR A 16 -12.41 -2.37 4.91
C THR A 16 -10.93 -2.35 4.50
N PRO A 17 -10.47 -3.02 3.43
CA PRO A 17 -9.05 -3.03 3.09
C PRO A 17 -8.54 -1.64 2.66
N HIS A 18 -9.34 -0.87 1.94
CA HIS A 18 -8.99 0.49 1.54
C HIS A 18 -8.94 1.45 2.74
N ASN A 19 -9.86 1.29 3.69
CA ASN A 19 -9.87 2.08 4.92
C ASN A 19 -8.64 1.80 5.78
N ILE A 20 -8.24 0.53 5.92
CA ILE A 20 -7.01 0.15 6.63
C ILE A 20 -5.77 0.74 5.94
N PHE A 21 -5.71 0.73 4.60
CA PHE A 21 -4.61 1.34 3.86
C PHE A 21 -4.53 2.86 4.09
N ASN A 22 -5.65 3.56 3.93
CA ASN A 22 -5.70 5.01 4.12
C ASN A 22 -5.35 5.39 5.57
N LEU A 23 -5.83 4.63 6.55
CA LEU A 23 -5.54 4.84 7.96
C LEU A 23 -4.07 4.59 8.30
N ASN A 24 -3.43 3.60 7.66
CA ASN A 24 -1.98 3.39 7.75
C ASN A 24 -1.20 4.61 7.25
N VAL A 25 -1.50 5.11 6.05
CA VAL A 25 -0.83 6.29 5.49
C VAL A 25 -1.02 7.52 6.40
N ILE A 26 -2.23 7.76 6.91
CA ILE A 26 -2.49 8.93 7.76
C ILE A 26 -1.80 8.78 9.12
N LEU A 27 -2.00 7.67 9.83
CA LEU A 27 -1.46 7.52 11.19
C LEU A 27 0.05 7.30 11.20
N VAL A 28 0.56 6.45 10.31
CA VAL A 28 1.96 6.01 10.34
C VAL A 28 2.85 7.00 9.59
N HIS A 29 2.44 7.54 8.44
CA HIS A 29 3.30 8.45 7.68
C HIS A 29 3.08 9.93 7.98
N LEU A 30 1.88 10.32 8.38
CA LEU A 30 1.56 11.72 8.68
C LEU A 30 1.73 12.00 10.17
N PHE A 31 0.98 11.29 11.03
CA PHE A 31 1.03 11.52 12.47
C PHE A 31 2.33 11.05 13.11
N ALA A 32 2.83 9.85 12.78
CA ALA A 32 4.04 9.35 13.44
C ALA A 32 5.27 10.24 13.15
N VAL A 33 5.40 10.78 11.93
CA VAL A 33 6.48 11.73 11.61
C VAL A 33 6.40 12.97 12.49
N VAL A 34 5.21 13.57 12.64
CA VAL A 34 5.01 14.74 13.51
C VAL A 34 5.36 14.43 14.96
N ILE A 35 4.89 13.29 15.49
CA ILE A 35 5.18 12.85 16.87
C ILE A 35 6.68 12.61 17.08
N LEU A 36 7.35 11.97 16.13
CA LEU A 36 8.79 11.70 16.17
C LEU A 36 9.61 13.00 16.20
N PHE A 37 9.19 14.01 15.42
CA PHE A 37 9.83 15.32 15.43
C PHE A 37 9.60 16.07 16.73
N GLU A 38 8.36 16.13 17.22
CA GLU A 38 7.99 16.84 18.45
C GLU A 38 8.70 16.27 19.69
N LEU A 39 8.85 14.94 19.75
CA LEU A 39 9.52 14.25 20.85
C LEU A 39 11.05 14.13 20.65
N ASN A 40 11.60 14.71 19.58
CA ASN A 40 13.02 14.62 19.20
C ASN A 40 13.54 13.17 19.11
N LEU A 41 12.66 12.23 18.73
CA LEU A 41 12.94 10.80 18.60
C LEU A 41 13.36 10.44 17.17
N ILE A 42 14.09 11.32 16.49
CA ILE A 42 14.39 11.19 15.06
C ILE A 42 15.17 9.90 14.71
N HIS A 43 15.90 9.35 15.68
CA HIS A 43 16.55 8.04 15.55
C HIS A 43 15.51 6.95 15.27
N TRP A 44 14.32 6.98 15.89
CA TRP A 44 13.28 5.97 15.68
C TRP A 44 12.51 6.10 14.35
N PHE A 45 13.00 6.90 13.39
CA PHE A 45 12.36 7.08 12.08
C PHE A 45 12.18 5.77 11.31
N TRP A 46 13.05 4.77 11.52
CA TRP A 46 12.92 3.43 10.94
C TRP A 46 11.66 2.67 11.39
N VAL A 47 10.97 3.09 12.45
CA VAL A 47 9.73 2.45 12.90
C VAL A 47 8.58 2.67 11.90
N ILE A 48 8.55 3.83 11.24
CA ILE A 48 7.50 4.17 10.26
C ILE A 48 7.41 3.11 9.15
N PRO A 49 8.49 2.80 8.40
CA PRO A 49 8.43 1.78 7.36
C PRO A 49 8.16 0.38 7.93
N VAL A 50 8.65 0.05 9.13
CA VAL A 50 8.44 -1.26 9.77
C VAL A 50 6.97 -1.50 10.13
N ILE A 51 6.32 -0.52 10.77
CA ILE A 51 4.89 -0.59 11.09
C ILE A 51 4.06 -0.63 9.81
N SER A 52 4.38 0.24 8.84
CA SER A 52 3.70 0.26 7.56
C SER A 52 3.77 -1.10 6.85
N LEU A 53 4.95 -1.71 6.77
CA LEU A 53 5.15 -3.02 6.15
C LEU A 53 4.39 -4.11 6.89
N SER A 54 4.37 -4.06 8.23
CA SER A 54 3.63 -5.02 9.06
C SER A 54 2.13 -4.99 8.75
N ILE A 55 1.53 -3.79 8.67
CA ILE A 55 0.12 -3.62 8.32
C ILE A 55 -0.17 -4.13 6.89
N MET A 56 0.72 -3.85 5.94
CA MET A 56 0.58 -4.32 4.56
C MET A 56 0.68 -5.85 4.44
N LEU A 57 1.56 -6.48 5.22
CA LEU A 57 1.68 -7.94 5.31
C LEU A 57 0.42 -8.57 5.91
N LEU A 58 -0.13 -7.98 6.98
CA LEU A 58 -1.38 -8.44 7.58
C LEU A 58 -2.54 -8.40 6.56
N GLN A 59 -2.63 -7.32 5.77
CA GLN A 59 -3.61 -7.24 4.68
C GLN A 59 -3.40 -8.32 3.61
N TYR A 60 -2.15 -8.63 3.26
CA TYR A 60 -1.84 -9.69 2.30
C TYR A 60 -2.22 -11.09 2.83
N PHE A 61 -1.90 -11.40 4.09
CA PHE A 61 -2.29 -12.67 4.72
C PHE A 61 -3.80 -12.82 4.80
N TYR A 62 -4.50 -11.75 5.18
CA TYR A 62 -5.96 -11.76 5.24
C TYR A 62 -6.58 -11.96 3.85
N TRP A 63 -6.04 -11.30 2.81
CA TRP A 63 -6.47 -11.54 1.43
C TRP A 63 -6.27 -12.99 1.00
N LYS A 64 -5.11 -13.59 1.30
CA LYS A 64 -4.83 -15.01 0.99
C LYS A 64 -5.80 -15.94 1.71
N SER A 65 -6.13 -15.65 2.98
CA SER A 65 -7.13 -16.40 3.74
C SER A 65 -8.53 -16.25 3.14
N LEU A 66 -8.89 -15.06 2.66
CA LEU A 66 -10.16 -14.81 2.00
C LEU A 66 -10.26 -15.56 0.66
N LEU A 67 -9.18 -15.60 -0.12
CA LEU A 67 -9.09 -16.35 -1.36
C LEU A 67 -9.28 -17.86 -1.14
N ALA A 68 -8.71 -18.39 -0.05
CA ALA A 68 -8.89 -19.78 0.33
C ALA A 68 -10.35 -20.11 0.69
N LYS A 69 -11.06 -19.18 1.36
CA LYS A 69 -12.50 -19.31 1.64
C LYS A 69 -13.35 -19.19 0.37
N LEU A 70 -12.92 -18.39 -0.60
CA LEU A 70 -13.62 -18.23 -1.88
C LEU A 70 -13.71 -19.51 -2.70
N LYS A 71 -12.72 -20.40 -2.59
CA LYS A 71 -12.73 -21.71 -3.27
C LYS A 71 -13.93 -22.58 -2.87
N PHE A 72 -14.51 -22.35 -1.69
CA PHE A 72 -15.68 -23.08 -1.20
C PHE A 72 -17.01 -22.39 -1.53
N ASP A 73 -17.02 -21.07 -1.78
CA ASP A 73 -18.26 -20.31 -2.05
C ASP A 73 -17.99 -19.15 -3.03
N LEU A 74 -17.88 -19.52 -4.31
CA LEU A 74 -17.46 -18.63 -5.41
C LEU A 74 -18.51 -17.55 -5.74
N ALA A 75 -19.80 -17.86 -5.55
CA ALA A 75 -20.90 -17.01 -5.99
C ALA A 75 -21.19 -15.85 -5.03
N SER A 76 -20.97 -16.04 -3.73
CA SER A 76 -21.34 -15.06 -2.70
C SER A 76 -20.21 -14.10 -2.32
N HIS A 77 -18.93 -14.41 -2.55
CA HIS A 77 -17.83 -13.58 -2.03
C HIS A 77 -16.90 -12.97 -3.10
N TRP A 78 -17.10 -13.25 -4.40
CA TRP A 78 -16.19 -12.80 -5.47
C TRP A 78 -15.98 -11.27 -5.49
N TYR A 79 -17.02 -10.48 -5.19
CA TYR A 79 -16.96 -9.02 -5.16
C TYR A 79 -16.04 -8.51 -4.03
N VAL A 80 -16.07 -9.15 -2.86
CA VAL A 80 -15.24 -8.79 -1.72
C VAL A 80 -13.77 -9.13 -2.03
N ALA A 81 -13.49 -10.32 -2.56
CA ALA A 81 -12.12 -10.72 -2.88
C ALA A 81 -11.49 -9.92 -4.03
N ALA A 82 -12.28 -9.48 -5.00
CA ALA A 82 -11.81 -8.61 -6.08
C ALA A 82 -11.39 -7.22 -5.56
N ASN A 83 -12.16 -6.61 -4.65
CA ASN A 83 -11.79 -5.35 -4.00
C ASN A 83 -10.56 -5.52 -3.08
N TRP A 84 -10.45 -6.64 -2.36
CA TRP A 84 -9.25 -6.95 -1.59
C TRP A 84 -8.00 -7.13 -2.46
N SER A 85 -8.12 -7.77 -3.64
CA SER A 85 -7.00 -7.88 -4.60
C SER A 85 -6.58 -6.51 -5.13
N LEU A 86 -7.53 -5.61 -5.37
CA LEU A 86 -7.24 -4.24 -5.77
C LEU A 86 -6.48 -3.47 -4.68
N ALA A 87 -6.90 -3.57 -3.42
CA ALA A 87 -6.15 -2.99 -2.29
C ALA A 87 -4.73 -3.57 -2.16
N VAL A 88 -4.56 -4.88 -2.36
CA VAL A 88 -3.23 -5.52 -2.36
C VAL A 88 -2.34 -5.00 -3.50
N ARG A 89 -2.92 -4.66 -4.67
CA ARG A 89 -2.14 -4.00 -5.74
C ARG A 89 -1.63 -2.63 -5.33
N HIS A 90 -2.45 -1.83 -4.64
CA HIS A 90 -2.00 -0.54 -4.09
C HIS A 90 -0.87 -0.73 -3.08
N ASN A 91 -0.98 -1.73 -2.19
CA ASN A 91 0.12 -2.08 -1.28
C ASN A 91 1.40 -2.46 -2.02
N ARG A 92 1.28 -3.20 -3.13
CA ARG A 92 2.46 -3.58 -3.93
C ARG A 92 3.18 -2.36 -4.52
N ILE A 93 2.46 -1.31 -4.91
CA ILE A 93 3.06 -0.05 -5.39
C ILE A 93 3.88 0.60 -4.28
N VAL A 94 3.30 0.74 -3.07
CA VAL A 94 4.01 1.29 -1.91
C VAL A 94 5.22 0.43 -1.52
N PHE A 95 5.11 -0.90 -1.62
CA PHE A 95 6.22 -1.80 -1.36
C PHE A 95 7.38 -1.63 -2.36
N ILE A 96 7.07 -1.50 -3.65
CA ILE A 96 8.07 -1.21 -4.68
C ILE A 96 8.71 0.16 -4.42
N ALA A 97 7.92 1.15 -4.04
CA ALA A 97 8.43 2.47 -3.68
C ALA A 97 9.43 2.40 -2.51
N TYR A 98 9.14 1.59 -1.49
CA TYR A 98 10.08 1.33 -0.39
C TYR A 98 11.37 0.67 -0.86
N LEU A 99 11.28 -0.31 -1.75
CA LEU A 99 12.49 -0.95 -2.30
C LEU A 99 13.34 0.04 -3.10
N VAL A 100 12.73 0.86 -3.95
CA VAL A 100 13.44 1.86 -4.76
C VAL A 100 14.05 2.95 -3.88
N CYS A 101 13.26 3.56 -3.01
CA CYS A 101 13.71 4.64 -2.11
C CYS A 101 14.76 4.15 -1.11
N GLY A 102 14.57 2.95 -0.57
CA GLY A 102 15.53 2.29 0.32
C GLY A 102 16.84 1.95 -0.40
N SER A 103 16.78 1.51 -1.66
CA SER A 103 17.98 1.26 -2.46
C SER A 103 18.74 2.56 -2.75
N ILE A 104 18.05 3.65 -3.10
CA ILE A 104 18.67 4.97 -3.32
C ILE A 104 19.35 5.45 -2.03
N PHE A 105 18.68 5.31 -0.89
CA PHE A 105 19.25 5.67 0.41
C PHE A 105 20.48 4.82 0.76
N LEU A 106 20.42 3.51 0.52
CA LEU A 106 21.55 2.61 0.75
C LEU A 106 22.73 2.95 -0.15
N ILE A 107 22.50 3.27 -1.42
CA ILE A 107 23.55 3.74 -2.35
C ILE A 107 24.17 5.04 -1.81
N GLY A 108 23.36 6.03 -1.45
CA GLY A 108 23.85 7.27 -0.84
C GLY A 108 24.68 7.04 0.42
N TYR A 109 24.23 6.13 1.29
CA TYR A 109 24.93 5.75 2.52
C TYR A 109 26.27 5.05 2.22
N THR A 110 26.31 4.14 1.25
CA THR A 110 27.55 3.44 0.86
C THR A 110 28.56 4.39 0.24
N ILE A 111 28.15 5.27 -0.68
CA ILE A 111 29.03 6.27 -1.31
C ILE A 111 29.59 7.22 -0.24
N SER A 112 28.71 7.76 0.61
CA SER A 112 29.08 8.71 1.66
C SER A 112 30.06 8.12 2.69
N ASN A 113 29.96 6.83 3.02
CA ASN A 113 30.89 6.18 3.97
C ASN A 113 32.16 5.61 3.34
N SER A 114 32.16 5.25 2.05
CA SER A 114 33.27 4.53 1.41
C SER A 114 34.13 5.37 0.48
N MET A 115 33.60 6.46 -0.09
CA MET A 115 34.29 7.25 -1.12
C MET A 115 34.66 8.67 -0.69
N THR A 116 34.08 9.18 0.39
CA THR A 116 34.27 10.57 0.81
C THR A 116 35.18 10.64 2.04
N SER A 117 36.41 11.13 1.85
CA SER A 117 37.42 11.26 2.92
C SER A 117 37.12 12.42 3.90
N ASP A 118 36.34 13.41 3.46
CA ASP A 118 36.00 14.59 4.26
C ASP A 118 34.64 14.46 4.97
N PRO A 119 34.60 14.56 6.32
CA PRO A 119 33.39 14.34 7.11
C PRO A 119 32.27 15.37 6.85
N ASN A 120 32.62 16.57 6.37
CA ASN A 120 31.63 17.59 6.02
C ASN A 120 30.94 17.32 4.67
N MET A 121 31.68 16.79 3.68
CA MET A 121 31.09 16.45 2.37
C MET A 121 30.17 15.23 2.48
N SER A 122 30.58 14.21 3.26
CA SER A 122 29.78 13.00 3.53
C SER A 122 28.41 13.34 4.15
N ASN A 123 28.36 14.28 5.11
CA ASN A 123 27.11 14.72 5.74
C ASN A 123 26.16 15.41 4.76
N ILE A 124 26.69 16.28 3.89
CA ILE A 124 25.88 16.99 2.89
C ILE A 124 25.31 16.01 1.87
N GLU A 125 26.12 15.07 1.37
CA GLU A 125 25.68 14.04 0.45
C GLU A 125 24.57 13.17 1.05
N MET A 126 24.75 12.71 2.30
CA MET A 126 23.75 11.93 3.01
C MET A 126 22.43 12.70 3.17
N MET A 127 22.50 13.99 3.50
CA MET A 127 21.33 14.85 3.65
C MET A 127 20.56 14.98 2.33
N ILE A 128 21.26 15.15 1.20
CA ILE A 128 20.64 15.20 -0.15
C ILE A 128 19.92 13.90 -0.48
N PHE A 129 20.58 12.75 -0.30
CA PHE A 129 19.96 11.44 -0.59
C PHE A 129 18.77 11.15 0.31
N LEU A 130 18.83 11.54 1.59
CA LEU A 130 17.71 11.42 2.53
C LEU A 130 16.52 12.27 2.06
N TYR A 131 16.73 13.55 1.74
CA TYR A 131 15.64 14.41 1.25
C TYR A 131 15.07 13.92 -0.08
N LEU A 132 15.90 13.51 -1.03
CA LEU A 132 15.45 12.99 -2.31
C LEU A 132 14.56 11.76 -2.14
N SER A 133 15.06 10.77 -1.38
CA SER A 133 14.35 9.51 -1.12
C SER A 133 13.04 9.76 -0.35
N SER A 134 13.07 10.60 0.67
CA SER A 134 11.92 10.88 1.52
C SER A 134 10.81 11.64 0.76
N ASN A 135 11.16 12.61 -0.09
CA ASN A 135 10.18 13.31 -0.93
C ASN A 135 9.57 12.40 -2.01
N LEU A 136 10.36 11.53 -2.64
CA LEU A 136 9.85 10.54 -3.60
C LEU A 136 8.88 9.54 -2.94
N MET A 137 9.19 9.13 -1.71
CA MET A 137 8.31 8.30 -0.88
C MET A 137 6.99 9.02 -0.61
N LEU A 138 7.05 10.28 -0.16
CA LEU A 138 5.86 11.09 0.11
C LEU A 138 4.97 11.22 -1.13
N LEU A 139 5.56 11.53 -2.29
CA LEU A 139 4.83 11.63 -3.56
C LEU A 139 4.11 10.32 -3.89
N THR A 140 4.79 9.19 -3.72
CA THR A 140 4.21 7.88 -4.01
C THR A 140 3.06 7.53 -3.06
N LEU A 141 3.19 7.89 -1.78
CA LEU A 141 2.13 7.72 -0.78
C LEU A 141 0.89 8.53 -1.15
N VAL A 142 1.07 9.79 -1.56
CA VAL A 142 -0.05 10.65 -2.00
C VAL A 142 -0.74 10.07 -3.23
N ILE A 143 0.01 9.67 -4.26
CA ILE A 143 -0.56 9.05 -5.47
C ILE A 143 -1.36 7.80 -5.10
N THR A 144 -0.80 6.94 -4.25
CA THR A 144 -1.46 5.68 -3.87
C THR A 144 -2.68 5.93 -2.98
N PHE A 145 -2.63 6.94 -2.12
CA PHE A 145 -3.76 7.39 -1.32
C PHE A 145 -4.92 7.91 -2.18
N VAL A 146 -4.62 8.70 -3.21
CA VAL A 146 -5.62 9.18 -4.18
C VAL A 146 -6.23 8.01 -4.96
N LEU A 147 -5.41 7.07 -5.44
CA LEU A 147 -5.88 5.86 -6.13
C LEU A 147 -6.78 5.00 -5.22
N SER A 148 -6.39 4.80 -3.97
CA SER A 148 -7.18 4.08 -2.97
C SER A 148 -8.51 4.77 -2.67
N SER A 149 -8.49 6.11 -2.52
CA SER A 149 -9.69 6.92 -2.27
C SER A 149 -10.65 6.92 -3.47
N GLY A 150 -10.11 6.96 -4.69
CA GLY A 150 -10.89 6.79 -5.92
C GLY A 150 -11.55 5.41 -6.00
N ALA A 151 -10.82 4.35 -5.62
CA ALA A 151 -11.39 3.00 -5.55
C ALA A 151 -12.57 2.91 -4.56
N ILE A 152 -12.45 3.53 -3.37
CA ILE A 152 -13.57 3.61 -2.40
C ILE A 152 -14.81 4.26 -3.02
N TRP A 153 -14.64 5.32 -3.81
CA TRP A 153 -15.76 6.02 -4.46
C TRP A 153 -16.51 5.10 -5.45
N HIS A 154 -15.78 4.32 -6.25
CA HIS A 154 -16.38 3.33 -7.17
C HIS A 154 -17.04 2.16 -6.42
N THR A 155 -16.41 1.63 -5.37
CA THR A 155 -17.01 0.60 -4.51
C THR A 155 -18.24 1.11 -3.76
N ASN A 156 -18.31 2.42 -3.46
CA ASN A 156 -19.48 3.03 -2.80
C ASN A 156 -20.69 3.10 -3.72
N LYS A 157 -20.47 3.37 -5.00
CA LYS A 157 -21.51 3.33 -6.04
C LYS A 157 -21.91 1.92 -6.48
N GLY A 158 -21.20 0.87 -6.04
CA GLY A 158 -21.46 -0.51 -6.47
C GLY A 158 -21.14 -0.74 -7.95
N GLU A 159 -20.40 0.17 -8.58
CA GLU A 159 -20.03 0.06 -10.00
C GLU A 159 -18.97 -1.02 -10.17
N ILE A 160 -19.25 -1.98 -11.06
CA ILE A 160 -18.26 -2.97 -11.47
C ILE A 160 -17.36 -2.28 -12.50
N THR A 161 -16.22 -1.76 -12.04
CA THR A 161 -15.21 -1.17 -12.93
C THR A 161 -14.57 -2.26 -13.79
N ARG A 162 -14.11 -1.94 -15.02
CA ARG A 162 -13.37 -2.88 -15.92
C ARG A 162 -12.25 -3.67 -15.22
N VAL A 163 -11.65 -3.09 -14.18
CA VAL A 163 -10.60 -3.75 -13.38
C VAL A 163 -11.17 -4.94 -12.58
N LEU A 164 -12.37 -4.82 -12.03
CA LEU A 164 -13.08 -5.89 -11.32
C LEU A 164 -13.52 -6.99 -12.29
N GLU A 165 -13.98 -6.64 -13.50
CA GLU A 165 -14.29 -7.63 -14.54
C GLU A 165 -13.05 -8.45 -14.93
N LYS A 166 -11.90 -7.78 -15.09
CA LYS A 166 -10.63 -8.46 -15.38
C LYS A 166 -10.14 -9.36 -14.23
N ILE A 167 -10.42 -8.99 -12.98
CA ILE A 167 -10.11 -9.82 -11.81
C ILE A 167 -11.08 -11.01 -11.71
N LYS A 168 -12.37 -10.81 -11.99
CA LYS A 168 -13.37 -11.88 -12.08
C LYS A 168 -12.96 -12.92 -13.14
N ALA A 169 -12.58 -12.46 -14.33
CA ALA A 169 -12.11 -13.34 -15.41
C ALA A 169 -10.84 -14.13 -15.05
N GLY A 170 -10.02 -13.63 -14.11
CA GLY A 170 -8.86 -14.36 -13.58
C GLY A 170 -9.15 -15.26 -12.38
N LEU A 171 -10.34 -15.14 -11.77
CA LEU A 171 -10.81 -15.95 -10.64
C LEU A 171 -11.70 -17.12 -11.10
N GLU A 172 -12.35 -17.00 -12.25
CA GLU A 172 -13.02 -18.13 -12.89
C GLU A 172 -11.95 -19.12 -13.38
N PRO A 173 -12.01 -20.41 -13.00
CA PRO A 173 -11.13 -21.41 -13.57
C PRO A 173 -11.36 -21.41 -15.08
N SER A 174 -10.27 -21.39 -15.84
CA SER A 174 -10.28 -21.50 -17.30
C SER A 174 -11.03 -22.76 -17.72
N ASN A 175 -12.35 -22.67 -17.86
CA ASN A 175 -13.14 -23.61 -18.64
C ASN A 175 -12.93 -23.24 -20.11
N SER A 176 -11.72 -23.49 -20.60
CA SER A 176 -11.44 -23.59 -22.03
C SER A 176 -11.00 -25.02 -22.30
N ILE A 177 -11.99 -25.78 -22.79
CA ILE A 177 -11.80 -26.94 -23.67
C ILE A 177 -10.82 -26.57 -24.79
#